data_AF-A0A6A2GTL9-F1
#
_entry.id   AF-A0A6A2GTL9-F1
#
_cell.length_a   1.000
_cell.length_b   1.000
_cell.length_c   1.000
_cell.angle_alpha   90.00
_cell.angle_beta   90.00
_cell.angle_gamma   90.00
#
_symmetry.space_group_name_H-M   'P 1'
#
loop_
_entity.id
_entity.type
_entity.pdbx_description
1 polymer ?
#
loop_
_entity_poly.entity_id
_entity_poly.type
_entity_poly.pdbx_seq_one_letter_code
_entity_poly.pdbx_strand_id
1 'polypeptide(L)'
;MELKSFIKSTITQIVESIEELNAELSSDTVIVNPTDVKKADTPFINKNYKTHSISNIDFDLTVSITDNAETGAKVGVMASVIGLGASSKEGTQNASISKIRFNIPVMLPSRCPYEENLVK
;
A
#
# COMPACT_ATOMS: atom_id res chain seq x y z
N MET A 1 -10.54 9.06 17.40
CA MET A 1 -11.24 9.17 16.09
C MET A 1 -12.25 8.04 15.99
N GLU A 2 -13.47 8.29 15.51
CA GLU A 2 -14.49 7.25 15.30
C GLU A 2 -14.22 6.42 14.02
N LEU A 3 -14.66 5.15 13.99
CA LEU A 3 -14.32 4.17 12.93
C LEU A 3 -14.62 4.69 11.51
N LYS A 4 -15.77 5.35 11.32
CA LYS A 4 -16.17 5.93 10.03
C LYS A 4 -15.17 6.98 9.55
N SER A 5 -14.75 7.87 10.44
CA SER A 5 -13.82 8.95 10.13
C SER A 5 -12.42 8.40 9.81
N PHE A 6 -12.02 7.35 10.51
CA PHE A 6 -10.78 6.63 10.22
C PHE A 6 -10.80 6.02 8.80
N ILE A 7 -11.84 5.23 8.46
CA ILE A 7 -11.94 4.59 7.13
C ILE A 7 -11.91 5.63 6.01
N LYS A 8 -12.65 6.75 6.16
CA LYS A 8 -12.64 7.84 5.18
C LYS A 8 -11.24 8.42 5.00
N SER A 9 -10.56 8.74 6.10
CA SER A 9 -9.21 9.31 6.06
C SER A 9 -8.20 8.36 5.42
N THR A 10 -8.26 7.06 5.71
CA THR A 10 -7.37 6.06 5.11
C THR A 10 -7.60 5.94 3.60
N ILE A 11 -8.85 5.83 3.15
CA ILE A 11 -9.14 5.73 1.72
C ILE A 11 -8.72 7.00 0.97
N THR A 12 -8.98 8.18 1.54
CA THR A 12 -8.54 9.46 0.95
C THR A 12 -7.03 9.50 0.78
N GLN A 13 -6.27 9.16 1.82
CA GLN A 13 -4.80 9.13 1.74
C GLN A 13 -4.29 8.13 0.68
N ILE A 14 -4.93 6.96 0.55
CA ILE A 14 -4.57 5.99 -0.49
C ILE A 14 -4.81 6.58 -1.89
N VAL A 15 -5.96 7.23 -2.12
CA VAL A 15 -6.29 7.84 -3.42
C VAL A 15 -5.32 8.96 -3.76
N GLU A 16 -5.09 9.90 -2.83
CA GLU A 16 -4.16 11.01 -3.00
C GLU A 16 -2.75 10.50 -3.31
N SER A 17 -2.27 9.50 -2.56
CA SER A 17 -0.96 8.89 -2.81
C SER A 17 -0.85 8.23 -4.20
N ILE A 18 -1.92 7.59 -4.68
CA ILE A 18 -1.93 6.99 -6.03
C ILE A 18 -1.85 8.08 -7.10
N GLU A 19 -2.58 9.19 -6.93
CA GLU A 19 -2.55 10.32 -7.86
C GLU A 19 -1.18 11.00 -7.88
N GLU A 20 -0.62 11.29 -6.71
CA GLU A 20 0.71 11.90 -6.56
C GLU A 20 1.80 11.02 -7.17
N LEU A 21 1.86 9.73 -6.84
CA LEU A 21 2.86 8.81 -7.40
C LEU A 21 2.79 8.72 -8.92
N ASN A 22 1.58 8.69 -9.50
CA ASN A 22 1.42 8.64 -10.95
C ASN A 22 1.76 9.98 -11.64
N ALA A 23 1.69 11.10 -10.92
CA ALA A 23 2.10 12.41 -11.43
C ALA A 23 3.62 12.64 -11.32
N GLU A 24 4.25 12.17 -10.24
CA GLU A 24 5.68 12.34 -9.95
C GLU A 24 6.57 11.37 -10.74
N LEU A 25 6.09 10.13 -10.95
CA LEU A 25 6.87 9.10 -11.63
C LEU A 25 6.65 9.15 -13.14
N SER A 26 7.69 8.83 -13.92
CA SER A 26 7.54 8.77 -15.38
C SER A 26 6.54 7.66 -15.73
N SER A 27 5.47 8.03 -16.43
CA SER A 27 4.37 7.12 -16.76
C SER A 27 4.83 5.88 -17.53
N ASP A 28 5.99 5.95 -18.19
CA ASP A 28 6.60 4.86 -18.96
C ASP A 28 7.32 3.80 -18.12
N THR A 29 7.60 4.06 -16.85
CA THR A 29 8.29 3.10 -15.98
C THR A 29 7.45 2.60 -14.81
N VAL A 30 6.56 3.44 -14.28
CA VAL A 30 5.68 3.08 -13.18
C VAL A 30 4.25 3.51 -13.46
N ILE A 31 3.30 2.63 -13.17
CA ILE A 31 1.86 2.96 -13.12
C ILE A 31 1.28 2.31 -11.87
N VAL A 32 0.78 3.12 -10.96
CA VAL A 32 0.09 2.70 -9.74
C VAL A 32 -1.40 2.56 -10.04
N ASN A 33 -1.99 1.43 -9.63
CA ASN A 33 -3.38 1.07 -9.90
C ASN A 33 -3.77 1.16 -11.41
N PRO A 34 -3.06 0.44 -12.30
CA PRO A 34 -3.28 0.53 -13.74
C PRO A 34 -4.67 0.05 -14.16
N THR A 35 -5.22 0.67 -15.21
CA THR A 35 -6.40 0.16 -15.92
C THR A 35 -6.01 -0.96 -16.89
N ASP A 36 -7.01 -1.67 -17.43
CA ASP A 36 -6.83 -2.68 -18.49
C ASP A 36 -5.91 -3.87 -18.16
N VAL A 37 -5.69 -4.15 -16.87
CA VAL A 37 -4.95 -5.32 -16.39
C VAL A 37 -5.59 -6.60 -16.93
N LYS A 38 -4.81 -7.36 -17.70
CA LYS A 38 -5.19 -8.66 -18.21
C LYS A 38 -4.95 -9.71 -17.13
N LYS A 39 -5.95 -10.57 -16.92
CA LYS A 39 -5.87 -11.69 -15.98
C LYS A 39 -5.17 -12.87 -16.66
N ALA A 40 -4.08 -13.31 -16.06
CA ALA A 40 -3.32 -14.52 -16.38
C ALA A 40 -2.64 -15.00 -15.09
N ASP A 41 -1.87 -16.09 -15.14
CA ASP A 41 -1.08 -16.57 -14.00
C ASP A 41 -0.19 -15.47 -13.41
N THR A 42 0.34 -14.60 -14.28
CA THR A 42 0.95 -13.32 -13.91
C THR A 42 0.14 -12.20 -14.56
N PRO A 43 -0.54 -11.33 -13.79
CA PRO A 43 -1.28 -10.20 -14.35
C PRO A 43 -0.36 -9.26 -15.13
N PHE A 44 -0.84 -8.68 -16.21
CA PHE A 44 -0.02 -7.83 -17.08
C PHE A 44 -0.82 -6.75 -17.79
N ILE A 45 -0.13 -5.73 -18.31
CA ILE A 45 -0.66 -4.75 -19.26
C ILE A 45 0.21 -4.67 -20.50
N ASN A 46 -0.38 -4.31 -21.65
CA ASN A 46 0.35 -4.02 -22.87
C ASN A 46 0.45 -2.51 -23.03
N LYS A 47 1.67 -1.97 -23.03
CA LYS A 47 1.94 -0.54 -23.20
C LYS A 47 3.16 -0.39 -24.10
N ASN A 48 3.16 0.59 -25.02
CA ASN A 48 4.29 0.89 -25.90
C ASN A 48 4.86 -0.36 -26.63
N TYR A 49 3.98 -1.24 -27.12
CA TYR A 49 4.32 -2.51 -27.78
C TYR A 49 5.10 -3.51 -26.91
N LYS A 50 5.13 -3.31 -25.59
CA LYS A 50 5.76 -4.20 -24.61
C LYS A 50 4.70 -4.74 -23.64
N THR A 51 4.95 -5.94 -23.13
CA THR A 51 4.17 -6.53 -22.05
C THR A 51 4.86 -6.24 -20.73
N HIS A 52 4.13 -5.61 -19.81
CA HIS A 52 4.61 -5.29 -18.48
C HIS A 52 3.84 -6.11 -17.45
N SER A 53 4.57 -6.82 -16.59
CA SER A 53 3.96 -7.54 -15.47
C SER A 53 3.45 -6.57 -14.42
N ILE A 54 2.33 -6.92 -13.81
CA ILE A 54 1.73 -6.20 -12.68
C ILE A 54 2.04 -6.97 -11.41
N SER A 55 2.57 -6.26 -10.43
CA SER A 55 2.81 -6.78 -9.08
C SER A 55 1.71 -6.27 -8.16
N ASN A 56 1.15 -7.14 -7.32
CA ASN A 56 0.26 -6.70 -6.24
C ASN A 56 1.12 -6.42 -5.01
N ILE A 57 1.08 -5.18 -4.52
CA ILE A 57 1.70 -4.81 -3.25
C ILE A 57 0.67 -5.06 -2.16
N ASP A 58 0.89 -6.08 -1.33
CA ASP A 58 0.02 -6.42 -0.21
C ASP A 58 0.34 -5.56 1.01
N PHE A 59 -0.69 -4.91 1.54
CA PHE A 59 -0.64 -4.16 2.78
C PHE A 59 -1.42 -4.91 3.86
N ASP A 60 -0.74 -5.25 4.96
CA ASP A 60 -1.36 -5.79 6.16
C ASP A 60 -1.08 -4.83 7.33
N LEU A 61 -2.08 -4.03 7.66
CA LEU A 61 -1.98 -2.97 8.65
C LEU A 61 -2.77 -3.34 9.90
N THR A 62 -2.12 -3.23 11.05
CA THR A 62 -2.78 -3.31 12.35
C THR A 62 -2.94 -1.91 12.92
N VAL A 63 -4.18 -1.52 13.20
CA VAL A 63 -4.52 -0.24 13.79
C VAL A 63 -4.99 -0.50 15.21
N SER A 64 -4.24 0.00 16.18
CA SER A 64 -4.60 -0.08 17.59
C SER A 64 -5.10 1.27 18.07
N ILE A 65 -6.31 1.29 18.62
CA ILE A 65 -6.84 2.43 19.36
C ILE A 65 -6.50 2.19 20.83
N THR A 66 -5.59 2.98 21.38
CA THR A 66 -5.26 2.94 22.82
C THR A 66 -6.05 4.04 23.52
N ASP A 67 -6.99 3.64 24.38
CA ASP A 67 -7.62 4.56 25.32
C ASP A 67 -6.69 4.77 26.52
N ASN A 68 -5.95 5.88 26.54
CA ASN A 68 -5.21 6.31 27.73
C ASN A 68 -6.19 6.97 28.71
N ALA A 69 -6.80 6.16 29.59
CA ALA A 69 -7.78 6.61 30.57
C ALA A 69 -7.19 7.54 31.67
N GLU A 70 -5.86 7.68 31.79
CA GLU A 70 -5.23 8.39 32.92
C GLU A 70 -4.98 9.89 32.70
N THR A 71 -5.11 10.40 31.49
CA THR A 71 -4.95 11.83 31.23
C THR A 71 -6.06 12.26 30.29
N GLY A 72 -6.88 13.24 30.68
CA GLY A 72 -7.94 13.84 29.86
C GLY A 72 -7.46 14.56 28.57
N ALA A 73 -6.35 14.10 27.99
CA ALA A 73 -5.72 14.56 26.78
C ALA A 73 -6.06 13.60 25.63
N LYS A 74 -6.84 14.13 24.68
CA LYS A 74 -6.92 13.76 23.25
C LYS A 74 -6.53 12.32 22.90
N VAL A 75 -7.55 11.49 22.63
CA VAL A 75 -7.43 10.19 21.98
C VAL A 75 -6.61 10.34 20.68
N GLY A 76 -5.35 9.92 20.71
CA GLY A 76 -4.43 9.91 19.58
C GLY A 76 -4.42 8.54 18.89
N VAL A 77 -4.46 8.53 17.55
CA VAL A 77 -4.28 7.29 16.77
C VAL A 77 -2.79 7.07 16.58
N MET A 78 -2.25 5.99 17.14
CA MET A 78 -0.88 5.54 16.87
C MET A 78 -0.92 4.41 15.84
N ALA A 79 -0.49 4.70 14.61
CA ALA A 79 -0.18 3.65 13.63
C ALA A 79 1.20 3.07 13.99
N SER A 80 1.25 1.86 14.53
CA SER A 80 2.51 1.14 14.74
C SER A 80 2.67 0.09 13.63
N VAL A 81 3.76 0.20 12.87
CA VAL A 81 4.17 -0.87 11.94
C VAL A 81 4.79 -1.97 12.80
N ILE A 82 3.98 -2.92 13.27
CA ILE A 82 4.49 -4.08 13.98
C ILE A 82 5.08 -5.03 12.94
N GLY A 83 6.41 -4.96 12.75
CA GLY A 83 7.15 -5.97 12.01
C GLY A 83 7.01 -7.34 12.66
N LEU A 84 6.91 -8.39 11.84
CA LEU A 84 6.77 -9.81 12.17
C LEU A 84 7.94 -10.37 13.03
N GLY A 85 8.09 -9.91 14.27
CA GLY A 85 9.13 -10.40 15.19
C GLY A 85 9.16 -9.79 16.58
N ALA A 86 8.33 -8.78 16.90
CA ALA A 86 8.35 -8.16 18.22
C ALA A 86 7.38 -8.86 19.18
N SER A 87 7.92 -9.72 20.05
CA SER A 87 7.26 -10.15 21.28
C SER A 87 7.15 -8.94 22.23
N SER A 88 5.97 -8.35 22.36
CA SER A 88 5.74 -7.26 23.33
C SER A 88 4.68 -7.65 24.36
N LYS A 89 5.08 -7.44 25.61
CA LYS A 89 4.50 -7.86 26.89
C LYS A 89 3.04 -7.50 27.09
N GLU A 90 2.35 -8.39 27.80
CA GLU A 90 1.02 -8.21 28.37
C GLU A 90 0.95 -6.95 29.25
N GLY A 91 0.26 -5.94 28.75
CA GLY A 91 -0.39 -4.91 29.56
C GLY A 91 -1.84 -4.89 29.12
N THR A 92 -2.76 -5.03 30.07
CA THR A 92 -4.21 -5.09 29.84
C THR A 92 -4.71 -3.72 29.38
N GLN A 93 -4.43 -3.38 28.12
CA GLN A 93 -4.94 -2.22 27.43
C GLN A 93 -6.14 -2.71 26.64
N ASN A 94 -7.33 -2.14 26.88
CA ASN A 94 -8.51 -2.38 26.04
C ASN A 94 -8.27 -1.75 24.66
N ALA A 95 -7.35 -2.32 23.88
CA ALA A 95 -7.05 -1.89 22.54
C ALA A 95 -8.10 -2.48 21.61
N SER A 96 -8.91 -1.63 20.97
CA SER A 96 -9.68 -2.06 19.81
C SER A 96 -8.71 -2.22 18.65
N ILE A 97 -8.30 -3.46 18.38
CA ILE A 97 -7.38 -3.81 17.30
C ILE A 97 -8.22 -4.02 16.03
N SER A 98 -8.07 -3.11 15.06
CA SER A 98 -8.65 -3.27 13.73
C SER A 98 -7.56 -3.67 12.75
N LYS A 99 -7.79 -4.73 11.96
CA LYS A 99 -6.89 -5.17 10.90
C LYS A 99 -7.44 -4.72 9.55
N ILE A 100 -6.58 -4.12 8.75
CA ILE A 100 -6.91 -3.68 7.39
C ILE A 100 -5.96 -4.40 6.46
N ARG A 101 -6.52 -5.17 5.52
CA ARG A 101 -5.75 -5.79 4.45
C ARG A 101 -6.29 -5.32 3.13
N PHE A 102 -5.40 -4.84 2.28
CA PHE A 102 -5.70 -4.47 0.91
C PHE A 102 -4.45 -4.70 0.06
N ASN A 103 -4.62 -4.67 -1.26
CA ASN A 103 -3.49 -4.63 -2.16
C ASN A 103 -3.68 -3.52 -3.18
N ILE A 104 -2.56 -3.04 -3.71
CA ILE A 104 -2.53 -2.08 -4.81
C ILE A 104 -1.76 -2.74 -5.95
N PRO A 105 -2.38 -2.93 -7.13
CA PRO A 105 -1.66 -3.40 -8.31
C PRO A 105 -0.74 -2.29 -8.83
N VAL A 106 0.50 -2.63 -9.14
CA VAL A 106 1.51 -1.68 -9.62
C VAL A 106 2.29 -2.29 -10.79
N MET A 107 2.39 -1.54 -11.89
CA MET A 107 3.40 -1.78 -12.91
C MET A 107 4.71 -1.20 -12.39
N LEU A 108 5.66 -2.06 -12.02
CA LEU A 108 6.99 -1.65 -11.57
C LEU A 108 7.97 -1.56 -12.75
N PRO A 109 9.08 -0.82 -12.60
CA PRO A 109 10.11 -0.77 -13.62
C PRO A 109 10.66 -2.16 -13.87
N SER A 110 10.69 -2.56 -15.14
CA SER A 110 11.21 -3.85 -15.58
C SER A 110 12.27 -3.63 -16.65
N ARG A 111 13.31 -4.47 -16.64
CA ARG A 111 14.35 -4.50 -17.68
C ARG A 111 14.27 -5.82 -18.42
N CYS A 112 14.42 -5.76 -19.74
CA CYS A 112 14.58 -6.97 -20.53
C CYS A 112 15.97 -7.55 -20.24
N PRO A 113 16.10 -8.83 -19.84
CA PRO A 113 17.37 -9.41 -19.42
C PRO A 113 18.39 -9.56 -20.56
N TYR A 114 17.98 -9.35 -21.82
CA TYR A 114 18.83 -9.53 -23.01
C TYR A 114 19.08 -8.23 -23.79
N GLU A 115 19.02 -7.05 -23.16
CA GLU A 115 19.49 -5.79 -23.78
C GLU A 115 21.03 -5.66 -23.81
N GLU A 116 21.76 -6.79 -23.86
CA GLU A 116 23.16 -6.79 -24.27
C GLU A 116 23.23 -7.04 -25.79
N ASN A 117 23.59 -6.00 -26.55
CA ASN A 117 24.02 -6.04 -27.95
C ASN A 117 22.96 -5.97 -29.05
N LEU A 118 22.01 -5.04 -28.97
CA LEU A 118 21.56 -4.36 -30.19
C LEU A 118 22.38 -3.07 -30.38
N VAL A 119 23.67 -3.26 -30.62
CA VAL A 119 24.61 -2.21 -31.02
C VAL A 119 24.57 -2.08 -32.54
N LYS A 120 23.87 -1.07 -33.03
CA LYS A 120 24.28 -0.04 -34.03
C LYS A 120 23.07 0.60 -34.71
#